data_AF-A0A3L7YSH6-F1
#
_entry.id   AF-A0A3L7YSH6-F1
#
_cell.length_a   1.000
_cell.length_b   1.000
_cell.length_c   1.000
_cell.angle_alpha   90.00
_cell.angle_beta   90.00
_cell.angle_gamma   90.00
#
_symmetry.space_group_name_H-M   'P 1'
#
loop_
_entity.id
_entity.type
_entity.pdbx_description
1 polymer ?
#
loop_
_entity_poly.entity_id
_entity_poly.type
_entity_poly.pdbx_seq_one_letter_code
_entity_poly.pdbx_strand_id
1 'polypeptide(L)'
;MLMPKRVKWRKVQRGRMSGPAKSGRTVAFGEFGLATTECAWVTARQIEAARRAMTHSLKRGGKVWIRIFPDKPITKKPAETRMGSGKGAPDQWVAVVKPGRVLFEVAGIEKKDAVEAFRLASMKLPVNTVTLERAAGLGDVVFGKKFLAKVASGVSLEETPVAADAAPKEPELVKPVKPAKEDEA
;
A
#
# COMPACT_ATOMS: atom_id res chain seq x y z
N MET A 1 -17.13 6.98 11.19
CA MET A 1 -15.83 6.28 11.01
C MET A 1 -16.01 4.83 11.40
N LEU A 2 -15.33 3.89 10.72
CA LEU A 2 -15.43 2.46 11.01
C LEU A 2 -14.83 2.13 12.38
N MET A 3 -15.59 1.40 13.21
CA MET A 3 -15.12 0.87 14.49
C MET A 3 -15.95 -0.36 14.89
N PRO A 4 -15.42 -1.28 15.71
CA PRO A 4 -16.21 -2.39 16.23
C PRO A 4 -17.33 -1.90 17.14
N LYS A 5 -18.53 -2.49 17.02
CA LYS A 5 -19.68 -2.15 17.88
C LYS A 5 -19.44 -2.52 19.35
N ARG A 6 -18.77 -3.64 19.61
CA ARG A 6 -18.43 -4.13 20.95
C ARG A 6 -17.10 -4.87 20.89
N VAL A 7 -16.25 -4.67 21.90
CA VAL A 7 -15.01 -5.42 22.06
C VAL A 7 -14.96 -6.08 23.43
N LYS A 8 -14.40 -7.30 23.50
CA LYS A 8 -14.18 -8.00 24.77
C LYS A 8 -13.09 -7.33 25.61
N TRP A 9 -12.06 -6.79 24.97
CA TRP A 9 -10.94 -6.13 25.65
C TRP A 9 -10.75 -4.71 25.14
N ARG A 10 -10.63 -3.75 26.07
CA ARG A 10 -10.46 -2.33 25.75
C ARG A 10 -9.04 -1.98 25.26
N LYS A 11 -8.00 -2.65 25.77
CA LYS A 11 -6.59 -2.37 25.45
C LYS A 11 -5.90 -3.65 24.99
N VAL A 12 -5.31 -3.65 23.79
CA VAL A 12 -4.60 -4.82 23.23
C VAL A 12 -3.12 -4.52 22.99
N GLN A 13 -2.25 -5.52 23.12
CA GLN A 13 -0.82 -5.35 22.81
C GLN A 13 -0.60 -4.98 21.34
N ARG A 14 0.50 -4.28 21.04
CA ARG A 14 0.79 -3.80 19.67
C ARG A 14 1.08 -4.93 18.69
N GLY A 15 1.59 -6.07 19.15
CA GLY A 15 1.91 -7.23 18.30
C GLY A 15 3.02 -6.94 17.28
N ARG A 16 3.19 -7.83 16.31
CA ARG A 16 4.18 -7.76 15.23
C ARG A 16 3.49 -7.82 13.86
N MET A 17 4.12 -7.24 12.83
CA MET A 17 3.59 -7.21 11.46
C MET A 17 4.40 -8.04 10.45
N SER A 18 5.32 -8.90 10.94
CA SER A 18 6.20 -9.69 10.07
C SER A 18 5.44 -10.67 9.18
N GLY A 19 6.04 -10.94 8.01
CA GLY A 19 5.57 -11.95 7.06
C GLY A 19 4.44 -11.49 6.12
N PRO A 20 4.08 -12.33 5.14
CA PRO A 20 3.04 -12.04 4.17
C PRO A 20 1.63 -12.07 4.78
N ALA A 21 0.66 -11.52 4.05
CA ALA A 21 -0.75 -11.63 4.39
C ALA A 21 -1.19 -13.10 4.37
N LYS A 22 -1.81 -13.56 5.46
CA LYS A 22 -2.32 -14.94 5.61
C LYS A 22 -3.49 -15.23 4.66
N SER A 23 -4.36 -14.24 4.42
CA SER A 23 -5.57 -14.42 3.61
C SER A 23 -5.96 -13.15 2.85
N GLY A 24 -6.90 -13.29 1.91
CA GLY A 24 -7.44 -12.19 1.08
C GLY A 24 -6.38 -11.55 0.19
N ARG A 25 -5.62 -12.40 -0.51
CA ARG A 25 -4.60 -12.02 -1.50
C ARG A 25 -5.14 -11.95 -2.92
N THR A 26 -6.35 -12.46 -3.13
CA THR A 26 -7.05 -12.53 -4.41
C THR A 26 -8.28 -11.62 -4.36
N VAL A 27 -8.68 -11.08 -5.52
CA VAL A 27 -9.92 -10.30 -5.67
C VAL A 27 -11.12 -11.25 -5.58
N ALA A 28 -12.07 -10.98 -4.69
CA ALA A 28 -13.16 -11.90 -4.38
C ALA A 28 -14.54 -11.44 -4.90
N PHE A 29 -14.84 -10.16 -4.79
CA PHE A 29 -16.16 -9.59 -5.07
C PHE A 29 -16.14 -8.65 -6.29
N GLY A 30 -15.09 -7.85 -6.43
CA GLY A 30 -14.91 -6.91 -7.54
C GLY A 30 -14.23 -7.52 -8.76
N GLU A 31 -14.15 -6.75 -9.84
CA GLU A 31 -13.40 -7.08 -11.06
C GLU A 31 -11.94 -6.63 -10.93
N PHE A 32 -11.72 -5.50 -10.23
CA PHE A 32 -10.41 -4.95 -9.94
C PHE A 32 -10.20 -4.81 -8.42
N GLY A 33 -8.95 -4.89 -7.98
CA GLY A 33 -8.57 -4.77 -6.58
C GLY A 33 -7.34 -3.90 -6.36
N LEU A 34 -7.26 -3.26 -5.20
CA LEU A 34 -6.07 -2.53 -4.75
C LEU A 34 -5.37 -3.35 -3.66
N ALA A 35 -4.20 -3.91 -3.97
CA ALA A 35 -3.41 -4.69 -3.03
C ALA A 35 -2.20 -3.90 -2.52
N THR A 36 -1.73 -4.22 -1.32
CA THR A 36 -0.51 -3.62 -0.78
C THR A 36 0.71 -4.50 -0.99
N THR A 37 1.88 -3.88 -1.18
CA THR A 37 3.19 -4.55 -1.21
C THR A 37 3.91 -4.47 0.13
N GLU A 38 3.40 -3.69 1.09
CA GLU A 38 4.07 -3.37 2.35
C GLU A 38 3.21 -3.72 3.57
N CYS A 39 3.82 -3.64 4.75
CA CYS A 39 3.11 -3.76 6.02
C CYS A 39 2.87 -2.39 6.66
N ALA A 40 1.68 -2.14 7.17
CA ALA A 40 1.39 -0.93 7.94
C ALA A 40 0.13 -1.08 8.82
N TRP A 41 -0.04 -0.10 9.71
CA TRP A 41 -1.32 0.15 10.36
C TRP A 41 -2.10 1.20 9.58
N VAL A 42 -3.23 0.78 9.01
CA VAL A 42 -4.13 1.67 8.29
C VAL A 42 -5.25 2.10 9.22
N THR A 43 -5.35 3.39 9.49
CA THR A 43 -6.36 3.96 10.39
C THR A 43 -7.74 3.98 9.74
N ALA A 44 -8.79 3.96 10.57
CA ALA A 44 -10.17 4.12 10.08
C ALA A 44 -10.38 5.42 9.24
N ARG A 45 -9.61 6.46 9.55
CA ARG A 45 -9.60 7.75 8.82
C ARG A 45 -9.05 7.61 7.41
N GLN A 46 -7.91 6.91 7.26
CA GLN A 46 -7.31 6.65 5.96
C GLN A 46 -8.19 5.76 5.09
N ILE A 47 -8.82 4.74 5.68
CA ILE A 47 -9.77 3.87 4.96
C ILE A 47 -10.92 4.71 4.39
N GLU A 48 -11.50 5.59 5.21
CA GLU A 48 -12.61 6.46 4.78
C GLU A 48 -12.16 7.50 3.75
N ALA A 49 -10.96 8.07 3.89
CA ALA A 49 -10.39 9.01 2.93
C ALA A 49 -10.17 8.35 1.56
N ALA A 50 -9.58 7.15 1.54
CA ALA A 50 -9.39 6.36 0.32
C ALA A 50 -10.73 5.98 -0.31
N ARG A 51 -11.71 5.54 0.49
CA ARG A 51 -13.07 5.24 0.02
C ARG A 51 -13.72 6.46 -0.64
N ARG A 52 -13.69 7.61 0.04
CA ARG A 52 -14.24 8.87 -0.47
C ARG A 52 -13.58 9.27 -1.79
N ALA A 53 -12.25 9.21 -1.87
CA ALA A 53 -11.51 9.52 -3.09
C ALA A 53 -11.94 8.63 -4.28
N MET A 54 -12.05 7.32 -4.07
CA MET A 54 -12.53 6.40 -5.11
C MET A 54 -13.96 6.73 -5.55
N THR A 55 -14.89 6.84 -4.59
CA THR A 55 -16.30 7.10 -4.91
C THR A 55 -16.52 8.44 -5.61
N HIS A 56 -15.67 9.44 -5.32
CA HIS A 56 -15.69 10.74 -5.98
C HIS A 56 -15.17 10.65 -7.41
N SER A 57 -14.05 9.97 -7.63
CA SER A 57 -13.48 9.74 -8.98
C SER A 57 -14.45 9.00 -9.89
N LEU A 58 -15.15 8.00 -9.34
CA LEU A 58 -16.12 7.20 -10.08
C LEU A 58 -17.48 7.89 -10.25
N LYS A 59 -17.65 9.14 -9.78
CA LYS A 59 -18.92 9.88 -9.81
C LYS A 59 -20.09 9.08 -9.22
N ARG A 60 -19.83 8.28 -8.18
CA ARG A 60 -20.77 7.32 -7.56
C ARG A 60 -21.27 6.21 -8.48
N GLY A 61 -20.60 5.97 -9.61
CA GLY A 61 -20.78 4.80 -10.46
C GLY A 61 -20.04 3.57 -9.92
N GLY A 62 -20.55 2.39 -10.29
CA GLY A 62 -19.99 1.11 -9.86
C GLY A 62 -20.24 0.75 -8.40
N LYS A 63 -19.70 -0.40 -7.99
CA LYS A 63 -19.74 -0.88 -6.60
C LYS A 63 -18.33 -0.90 -6.04
N VAL A 64 -18.17 -0.43 -4.79
CA VAL A 64 -16.90 -0.39 -4.08
C VAL A 64 -17.00 -1.25 -2.83
N TRP A 65 -16.07 -2.17 -2.65
CA TRP A 65 -15.93 -2.99 -1.44
C TRP A 65 -14.69 -2.58 -0.65
N ILE A 66 -14.85 -2.53 0.67
CA ILE A 66 -13.76 -2.35 1.62
C ILE A 66 -13.44 -3.71 2.20
N ARG A 67 -12.20 -4.20 2.03
CA ARG A 67 -11.78 -5.54 2.46
C ARG A 67 -11.00 -5.59 3.75
N ILE A 68 -10.67 -4.42 4.28
CA ILE A 68 -10.00 -4.26 5.56
C ILE A 68 -10.96 -3.58 6.54
N PHE A 69 -10.95 -4.04 7.79
CA PHE A 69 -11.75 -3.47 8.85
C PHE A 69 -10.84 -3.09 10.02
N PRO A 70 -10.97 -1.88 10.58
CA PRO A 70 -10.15 -1.44 11.69
C PRO A 70 -10.69 -2.01 13.01
N ASP A 71 -10.18 -3.19 13.38
CA ASP A 71 -10.58 -3.94 14.57
C ASP A 71 -9.63 -3.75 15.77
N LYS A 72 -8.42 -3.21 15.53
CA LYS A 72 -7.39 -3.11 16.55
C LYS A 72 -7.35 -1.72 17.21
N PRO A 73 -7.57 -1.61 18.53
CA PRO A 73 -7.45 -0.33 19.22
C PRO A 73 -5.97 -0.01 19.51
N ILE A 74 -5.55 1.18 19.13
CA ILE A 74 -4.23 1.74 19.46
C ILE A 74 -4.38 2.74 20.59
N THR A 75 -3.53 2.59 21.61
CA THR A 75 -3.49 3.48 22.77
C THR A 75 -2.40 4.53 22.63
N LYS A 76 -2.70 5.77 23.04
CA LYS A 76 -1.75 6.87 23.11
C LYS A 76 -1.69 7.40 24.55
N LYS A 77 -0.48 7.71 25.02
CA LYS A 77 -0.33 8.48 26.27
C LYS A 77 -0.42 9.98 25.93
N PRO A 78 -0.99 10.80 26.82
CA PRO A 78 -0.96 12.26 26.63
C PRO A 78 0.47 12.73 26.41
N ALA A 79 0.64 13.74 25.56
CA ALA A 79 1.89 14.47 25.48
C ALA A 79 2.19 15.05 26.89
N GLU A 80 3.47 15.29 27.19
CA GLU A 80 3.93 15.89 28.47
C GLU A 80 3.89 14.97 29.70
N THR A 81 3.46 13.71 29.56
CA THR A 81 3.53 12.73 30.66
C THR A 81 4.80 11.89 30.63
N ARG A 82 5.36 11.57 31.80
CA ARG A 82 6.52 10.67 31.94
C ARG A 82 6.15 9.21 31.63
N MET A 83 7.17 8.39 31.41
CA MET A 83 7.02 6.93 31.32
C MET A 83 6.57 6.35 32.68
N GLY A 84 5.93 5.17 32.69
CA GLY A 84 5.29 4.61 33.90
C GLY A 84 3.75 4.76 33.94
N SER A 85 3.12 4.54 35.09
CA SER A 85 1.66 4.71 35.32
C SER A 85 0.74 3.91 34.40
N GLY A 86 1.25 2.82 33.82
CA GLY A 86 0.49 1.90 32.97
C GLY A 86 0.27 2.41 31.54
N LYS A 87 -0.72 1.79 30.88
CA LYS A 87 -1.00 1.99 29.45
C LYS A 87 -2.03 3.10 29.22
N GLY A 88 -1.78 3.95 28.22
CA GLY A 88 -2.66 5.06 27.84
C GLY A 88 -4.07 4.66 27.41
N ALA A 89 -4.90 5.66 27.15
CA ALA A 89 -6.27 5.47 26.66
C ALA A 89 -6.28 5.05 25.19
N PRO A 90 -7.26 4.24 24.73
CA PRO A 90 -7.49 4.00 23.30
C PRO A 90 -7.77 5.33 22.57
N ASP A 91 -7.05 5.56 21.48
CA ASP A 91 -7.10 6.79 20.69
C ASP A 91 -7.77 6.54 19.33
N GLN A 92 -7.32 5.50 18.62
CA GLN A 92 -7.83 5.20 17.29
C GLN A 92 -7.88 3.69 17.00
N TRP A 93 -8.72 3.33 16.03
CA TRP A 93 -8.82 1.98 15.49
C TRP A 93 -8.01 1.87 14.21
N VAL A 94 -7.24 0.78 14.10
CA VAL A 94 -6.39 0.49 12.95
C VAL A 94 -6.66 -0.91 12.42
N ALA A 95 -6.51 -1.07 11.12
CA ALA A 95 -6.40 -2.36 10.46
C ALA A 95 -4.93 -2.70 10.28
N VAL A 96 -4.52 -3.90 10.69
CA VAL A 96 -3.16 -4.38 10.43
C VAL A 96 -3.12 -4.95 9.03
N VAL A 97 -2.31 -4.32 8.17
CA VAL A 97 -2.16 -4.69 6.77
C VAL A 97 -0.77 -5.28 6.56
N LYS A 98 -0.71 -6.33 5.73
CA LYS A 98 0.53 -7.06 5.39
C LYS A 98 0.68 -7.15 3.86
N PRO A 99 1.91 -7.34 3.36
CA PRO A 99 2.18 -7.51 1.95
C PRO A 99 1.32 -8.62 1.34
N GLY A 100 0.66 -8.33 0.22
CA GLY A 100 -0.25 -9.24 -0.43
C GLY A 100 -1.72 -9.04 -0.12
N ARG A 101 -2.08 -8.22 0.87
CA ARG A 101 -3.49 -8.04 1.24
C ARG A 101 -4.21 -7.11 0.25
N VAL A 102 -5.36 -7.55 -0.24
CA VAL A 102 -6.29 -6.69 -0.99
C VAL A 102 -7.07 -5.80 -0.01
N LEU A 103 -7.02 -4.49 -0.24
CA LEU A 103 -7.58 -3.44 0.61
C LEU A 103 -8.98 -3.03 0.15
N PHE A 104 -9.13 -2.82 -1.15
CA PHE A 104 -10.36 -2.37 -1.79
C PHE A 104 -10.62 -3.16 -3.06
N GLU A 105 -11.87 -3.27 -3.45
CA GLU A 105 -12.28 -3.83 -4.74
C GLU A 105 -13.36 -2.97 -5.38
N VAL A 106 -13.41 -3.00 -6.72
CA VAL A 106 -14.38 -2.25 -7.53
C VAL A 106 -14.93 -3.12 -8.65
N ALA A 107 -16.18 -2.90 -9.06
CA ALA A 107 -16.81 -3.58 -10.20
C ALA A 107 -17.83 -2.68 -10.90
N GLY A 108 -18.14 -3.04 -12.15
CA GLY A 108 -19.12 -2.34 -12.98
C GLY A 108 -18.59 -1.01 -13.50
N ILE A 109 -17.27 -0.94 -13.75
CA ILE A 109 -16.56 0.21 -14.28
C ILE A 109 -15.49 -0.25 -15.27
N GLU A 110 -15.10 0.64 -16.18
CA GLU A 110 -14.01 0.33 -17.10
C GLU A 110 -12.66 0.29 -16.39
N LYS A 111 -11.71 -0.48 -16.96
CA LYS A 111 -10.35 -0.62 -16.44
C LYS A 111 -9.64 0.72 -16.25
N LYS A 112 -9.81 1.66 -17.20
CA LYS A 112 -9.16 2.98 -17.15
C LYS A 112 -9.60 3.76 -15.91
N ASP A 113 -10.90 3.77 -15.63
CA ASP A 113 -11.46 4.45 -14.46
C ASP A 113 -11.07 3.76 -13.16
N ALA A 114 -11.01 2.43 -13.15
CA ALA A 114 -10.55 1.67 -11.99
C ALA A 114 -9.10 2.00 -11.62
N VAL A 115 -8.21 2.06 -12.62
CA VAL A 115 -6.79 2.41 -12.42
C VAL A 115 -6.64 3.82 -11.86
N GLU A 116 -7.36 4.79 -12.41
CA GLU A 116 -7.28 6.17 -11.93
C GLU A 116 -7.87 6.33 -10.52
N ALA A 117 -9.01 5.69 -10.24
CA ALA A 117 -9.61 5.69 -8.91
C ALA A 117 -8.66 5.09 -7.86
N PHE A 118 -7.98 4.00 -8.20
CA PHE A 118 -7.00 3.37 -7.33
C PHE A 118 -5.72 4.18 -7.14
N ARG A 119 -5.26 4.90 -8.17
CA ARG A 119 -4.15 5.86 -8.06
C ARG A 119 -4.48 6.97 -7.05
N LEU A 120 -5.69 7.52 -7.10
CA LEU A 120 -6.12 8.54 -6.13
C LEU A 120 -6.29 7.97 -4.72
N ALA A 121 -6.74 6.71 -4.60
CA ALA A 121 -6.87 6.04 -3.32
C ALA A 121 -5.52 5.74 -2.66
N SER A 122 -4.53 5.29 -3.44
CA SER A 122 -3.20 4.95 -2.93
C SER A 122 -2.51 6.14 -2.30
N MET A 123 -2.68 7.34 -2.87
CA MET A 123 -2.18 8.60 -2.31
C MET A 123 -2.76 8.96 -0.93
N LYS A 124 -3.84 8.30 -0.49
CA LYS A 124 -4.43 8.49 0.85
C LYS A 124 -3.98 7.43 1.85
N LEU A 125 -3.26 6.41 1.40
CA LEU A 125 -2.80 5.29 2.22
C LEU A 125 -1.31 5.45 2.56
N PRO A 126 -0.86 4.94 3.72
CA PRO A 126 0.53 5.03 4.14
C PRO A 126 1.39 3.86 3.61
N VAL A 127 1.00 3.24 2.49
CA VAL A 127 1.65 2.04 1.94
C VAL A 127 1.72 2.10 0.43
N ASN A 128 2.74 1.45 -0.13
CA ASN A 128 2.78 1.14 -1.54
C ASN A 128 1.72 0.10 -1.92
N THR A 129 1.12 0.32 -3.10
CA THR A 129 -0.01 -0.48 -3.58
C THR A 129 0.11 -0.78 -5.07
N VAL A 130 -0.48 -1.89 -5.48
CA VAL A 130 -0.54 -2.37 -6.85
C VAL A 130 -2.00 -2.69 -7.20
N THR A 131 -2.40 -2.35 -8.42
CA THR A 131 -3.72 -2.70 -8.96
C THR A 131 -3.72 -4.14 -9.46
N LEU A 132 -4.76 -4.88 -9.11
CA LEU A 132 -5.01 -6.26 -9.51
C LEU A 132 -6.27 -6.37 -10.34
N GLU A 133 -6.28 -7.32 -11.27
CA GLU A 133 -7.48 -7.78 -11.96
C GLU A 133 -7.89 -9.14 -11.38
N ARG A 134 -9.17 -9.47 -11.37
CA ARG A 134 -9.66 -10.73 -10.79
C ARG A 134 -8.96 -11.98 -11.36
N ALA A 135 -8.64 -11.97 -12.65
CA ALA A 135 -7.95 -13.07 -13.30
C ALA A 135 -6.44 -13.15 -12.97
N ALA A 136 -5.85 -12.11 -12.36
CA ALA A 136 -4.42 -12.02 -12.07
C ALA A 136 -4.19 -12.01 -10.55
N GLY A 137 -3.45 -13.01 -10.05
CA GLY A 137 -2.96 -12.97 -8.68
C GLY A 137 -1.86 -11.92 -8.52
N LEU A 138 -1.61 -11.43 -7.29
CA LEU A 138 -0.48 -10.51 -7.05
C LEU A 138 0.87 -11.11 -7.47
N GLY A 139 1.02 -12.43 -7.42
CA GLY A 139 2.20 -13.11 -7.96
C GLY A 139 2.38 -12.88 -9.47
N ASP A 140 1.29 -12.92 -10.23
CA ASP A 140 1.32 -12.72 -11.69
C ASP A 140 1.65 -11.29 -12.08
N VAL A 141 1.25 -10.33 -11.24
CA VAL A 141 1.42 -8.89 -11.48
C VAL A 141 2.79 -8.39 -11.00
N VAL A 142 3.27 -8.85 -9.84
CA VAL A 142 4.53 -8.36 -9.23
C VAL A 142 5.75 -9.07 -9.79
N PHE A 143 5.67 -10.37 -9.98
CA PHE A 143 6.79 -11.14 -10.51
C PHE A 143 6.68 -11.35 -12.02
N GLY A 144 5.50 -11.17 -12.61
CA GLY A 144 5.24 -11.41 -14.02
C GLY A 144 4.96 -12.90 -14.30
N LYS A 145 4.03 -13.16 -15.23
CA LYS A 145 3.67 -14.53 -15.64
C LYS A 145 4.88 -15.38 -16.05
N LYS A 146 5.91 -14.77 -16.67
CA LYS A 146 7.16 -15.44 -17.06
C LYS A 146 8.02 -15.87 -15.87
N PHE A 147 8.11 -15.06 -14.81
CA PHE A 147 8.89 -15.41 -13.62
C PHE A 147 8.22 -16.54 -12.84
N LEU A 148 6.89 -16.48 -12.67
CA LEU A 148 6.16 -17.55 -12.01
C LEU A 148 6.18 -18.86 -12.81
N ALA A 149 6.09 -18.80 -14.15
CA ALA A 149 6.26 -19.97 -14.99
C ALA A 149 7.68 -20.58 -14.85
N LYS A 150 8.71 -19.74 -14.74
CA LYS A 150 10.11 -20.16 -14.53
C LYS A 150 10.36 -20.76 -13.13
N VAL A 151 9.67 -20.24 -12.10
CA VAL A 151 9.69 -20.81 -10.74
C VAL A 151 8.90 -22.12 -10.69
N ALA A 152 7.77 -22.22 -11.40
CA ALA A 152 6.99 -23.45 -11.51
C ALA A 152 7.69 -24.55 -12.32
N SER A 153 8.59 -24.19 -13.25
CA SER A 153 9.41 -25.14 -14.01
C SER A 153 10.66 -25.63 -13.26
N GLY A 154 10.81 -25.32 -11.96
CA GLY A 154 11.83 -25.94 -11.10
C GLY A 154 13.28 -25.54 -11.39
N VAL A 155 13.54 -24.41 -12.04
CA VAL A 155 14.91 -23.94 -12.27
C VAL A 155 15.41 -23.24 -10.99
N SER A 156 16.39 -23.86 -10.34
CA SER A 156 17.05 -23.38 -9.12
C SER A 156 17.74 -22.02 -9.34
N LEU A 157 17.67 -21.19 -8.29
CA LEU A 157 18.24 -19.83 -8.21
C LEU A 157 19.78 -19.84 -8.05
N GLU A 158 20.51 -20.56 -8.89
CA GLU A 158 21.99 -20.53 -8.86
C GLU A 158 22.66 -20.00 -10.13
N GLU A 159 21.91 -19.55 -11.13
CA GLU A 159 22.50 -18.80 -12.25
C GLU A 159 21.72 -17.51 -12.54
N THR A 160 21.92 -16.52 -11.66
CA THR A 160 21.97 -15.13 -12.11
C THR A 160 23.41 -14.82 -12.49
N PRO A 161 23.74 -14.38 -13.72
CA PRO A 161 25.05 -13.83 -13.97
C PRO A 161 25.21 -12.60 -13.08
N VAL A 162 26.10 -12.73 -12.10
CA VAL A 162 26.62 -11.62 -11.31
C VAL A 162 27.38 -10.73 -12.30
N ALA A 163 26.74 -9.65 -12.75
CA ALA A 163 27.45 -8.55 -13.37
C ALA A 163 28.25 -7.87 -12.26
N ALA A 164 29.52 -8.27 -12.15
CA ALA A 164 30.53 -7.57 -11.39
C ALA A 164 30.74 -6.16 -11.96
N ASP A 165 30.96 -5.21 -11.05
CA ASP A 165 31.53 -3.88 -11.24
C ASP A 165 30.87 -2.91 -12.24
N ALA A 166 30.02 -2.04 -11.69
CA ALA A 166 30.02 -0.61 -12.05
C ALA A 166 29.39 0.21 -10.92
N ALA A 167 30.23 0.93 -10.17
CA ALA A 167 29.79 1.96 -9.24
C ALA A 167 28.87 2.99 -9.95
N PRO A 168 27.85 3.55 -9.29
CA PRO A 168 27.07 4.64 -9.87
C PRO A 168 27.97 5.86 -10.07
N LYS A 169 28.23 6.24 -11.32
CA LYS A 169 28.84 7.54 -11.64
C LYS A 169 27.94 8.64 -11.09
N GLU A 170 28.50 9.49 -10.25
CA GLU A 170 27.88 10.76 -9.84
C GLU A 170 27.46 11.55 -11.09
N PRO A 171 26.29 12.22 -11.08
CA PRO A 171 25.90 13.08 -12.20
C PRO A 171 26.84 14.27 -12.27
N GLU A 172 27.52 14.47 -13.41
CA GLU A 172 28.34 15.65 -13.67
C GLU A 172 27.49 16.92 -13.51
N LEU A 173 27.88 17.75 -12.54
CA LEU A 173 27.45 19.13 -12.43
C LEU A 173 27.89 19.88 -13.69
N VAL A 174 26.94 20.26 -14.53
CA VAL A 174 27.14 21.20 -15.64
C VAL A 174 27.75 22.48 -15.05
N LYS A 175 29.01 22.75 -15.38
CA LYS A 175 29.69 23.99 -14.98
C LYS A 175 28.97 25.18 -15.63
N PRO A 176 28.75 26.30 -14.92
CA PRO A 176 28.15 27.47 -15.51
C PRO A 176 29.03 28.02 -16.64
N VAL A 177 28.42 28.24 -17.80
CA VAL A 177 29.02 28.93 -18.94
C VAL A 177 29.38 30.34 -18.50
N LYS A 178 30.66 30.72 -18.59
CA LYS A 178 31.09 32.10 -18.33
C LYS A 178 30.43 33.03 -19.36
N PRO A 179 29.89 34.20 -18.96
CA PRO A 179 29.40 35.17 -19.93
C PRO A 179 30.54 35.64 -20.84
N ALA A 180 30.26 35.73 -22.14
CA ALA A 180 31.18 36.30 -23.11
C ALA A 180 31.48 37.75 -22.72
N LYS A 181 32.76 38.14 -22.82
CA LYS A 181 33.15 39.54 -22.72
C LYS A 181 32.48 40.30 -23.87
N GLU A 182 31.81 41.39 -23.52
CA GLU A 182 31.47 42.45 -24.45
C GLU A 182 32.80 43.04 -24.95
N ASP A 183 33.04 42.94 -26.25
CA ASP A 183 34.11 43.68 -26.90
C ASP A 183 33.68 45.14 -26.97
N GLU A 184 34.41 46.00 -26.25
CA GLU A 184 34.35 47.45 -26.39
C GLU A 184 34.82 47.86 -27.79
N ALA A 185 33.94 48.55 -28.52
CA ALA A 185 34.25 49.59 -29.51
C ALA A 185 33.12 50.62 -29.53
#